data_AF-A0A241XSI2-F1
#
_entry.id   AF-A0A241XSI2-F1
#
_cell.length_a   1.000
_cell.length_b   1.000
_cell.length_c   1.000
_cell.angle_alpha   90.00
_cell.angle_beta   90.00
_cell.angle_gamma   90.00
#
_symmetry.space_group_name_H-M   'P 1'
#
loop_
_entity.id
_entity.type
_entity.pdbx_description
1 polymer ?
#
loop_
_entity_poly.entity_id
_entity_poly.type
_entity_poly.pdbx_seq_one_letter_code
_entity_poly.pdbx_strand_id
1 'polypeptide(L)'
;MTDEVIDVAVEPTGQEVEPAQEADISSTDQAAVQEAEQQEQQEEPKAKKPDAWVQKRIDQLTREKYEERRRTEALQQENETYRRLLEAQKDGEKIELPTQQKSDQDPYELAKQIRRQEEFNDRCNKAYEQGKTEFADFDDSIKNLQLLGQIPQDFLEAVTELEKPHAVLYALAQDLDNAARILSLPPVQQGRELERIALKAAAPKAKPVSKAPAPIAPIDGSPSVEADPTKMSMDQWVKWRESQLAQR
;
A
#
# COMPACT_ATOMS: atom_id res chain seq x y z
N MET A 1 65.43 -33.65 44.36
CA MET A 1 65.03 -33.26 43.00
C MET A 1 63.60 -32.78 43.10
N THR A 2 63.43 -31.46 43.21
CA THR A 2 62.37 -30.56 42.68
C THR A 2 60.96 -31.15 42.53
N ASP A 3 60.00 -30.73 43.37
CA ASP A 3 59.07 -29.57 43.16
C ASP A 3 58.03 -29.87 42.07
N GLU A 4 56.72 -29.65 42.20
CA GLU A 4 55.87 -29.02 43.22
C GLU A 4 54.43 -29.40 42.82
N VAL A 5 53.67 -30.01 43.73
CA VAL A 5 52.22 -30.28 43.57
C VAL A 5 51.56 -29.67 44.79
N ILE A 6 50.93 -28.50 44.63
CA ILE A 6 50.17 -27.87 45.71
C ILE A 6 48.70 -28.25 45.55
N ASP A 7 48.28 -29.07 46.49
CA ASP A 7 46.92 -29.47 46.81
C ASP A 7 46.56 -28.74 48.12
N VAL A 8 45.50 -27.93 48.15
CA VAL A 8 44.91 -27.47 49.42
C VAL A 8 43.39 -27.36 49.27
N ALA A 9 42.72 -28.25 49.98
CA ALA A 9 41.30 -28.23 50.29
C ALA A 9 41.03 -27.57 51.66
N VAL A 10 39.73 -27.37 51.92
CA VAL A 10 39.03 -27.43 53.23
C VAL A 10 38.48 -26.10 53.81
N GLU A 11 37.17 -25.94 53.56
CA GLU A 11 36.02 -25.64 54.44
C GLU A 11 35.84 -24.33 55.26
N PRO A 12 34.57 -23.87 55.42
CA PRO A 12 34.18 -22.67 56.17
C PRO A 12 33.66 -22.97 57.60
N THR A 13 33.76 -22.01 58.52
CA THR A 13 33.13 -22.07 59.86
C THR A 13 32.60 -20.69 60.25
N GLY A 14 31.39 -20.63 60.83
CA GLY A 14 30.61 -19.41 61.05
C GLY A 14 30.55 -18.88 62.50
N GLN A 15 29.46 -18.13 62.78
CA GLN A 15 29.04 -17.42 64.02
C GLN A 15 29.84 -16.13 64.35
N GLU A 16 29.27 -15.01 64.81
CA GLU A 16 28.08 -14.77 65.65
C GLU A 16 27.61 -13.29 65.58
N VAL A 17 26.49 -12.98 66.25
CA VAL A 17 25.60 -11.79 66.09
C VAL A 17 25.57 -10.93 67.39
N GLU A 18 25.17 -9.64 67.26
CA GLU A 18 24.42 -8.79 68.25
C GLU A 18 25.18 -7.92 69.33
N PRO A 19 24.58 -6.84 69.94
CA PRO A 19 24.81 -5.41 69.61
C PRO A 19 24.96 -4.43 70.84
N ALA A 20 24.75 -3.09 70.62
CA ALA A 20 24.38 -1.99 71.55
C ALA A 20 25.49 -1.02 72.10
N GLN A 21 25.49 0.28 71.68
CA GLN A 21 25.07 1.53 72.39
C GLN A 21 26.27 2.30 73.03
N GLU A 22 26.42 3.64 73.12
CA GLU A 22 25.62 4.86 72.91
C GLU A 22 26.57 6.11 72.95
N ALA A 23 26.19 7.21 72.23
CA ALA A 23 26.31 8.67 72.52
C ALA A 23 27.60 9.29 73.15
N ASP A 24 28.04 10.55 72.95
CA ASP A 24 27.67 11.78 72.22
C ASP A 24 28.79 12.81 72.56
N ILE A 25 29.31 13.58 71.58
CA ILE A 25 29.73 14.98 71.81
C ILE A 25 29.64 15.80 70.49
N SER A 26 28.47 16.44 70.31
CA SER A 26 28.28 17.85 70.00
C SER A 26 29.17 18.55 68.94
N SER A 27 28.57 18.75 67.76
CA SER A 27 28.33 20.07 67.11
C SER A 27 29.44 21.12 67.11
N THR A 28 30.12 21.30 65.98
CA THR A 28 30.53 22.60 65.38
C THR A 28 31.00 22.34 63.95
N ASP A 29 30.10 22.30 62.96
CA ASP A 29 30.40 22.61 61.54
C ASP A 29 29.16 22.49 60.63
N GLN A 30 28.11 23.29 60.89
CA GLN A 30 26.96 23.39 59.98
C GLN A 30 26.61 24.84 59.58
N ALA A 31 27.56 25.76 59.66
CA ALA A 31 27.30 27.18 59.36
C ALA A 31 28.18 27.78 58.25
N ALA A 32 28.92 26.98 57.47
CA ALA A 32 29.87 27.50 56.46
C ALA A 32 29.79 26.83 55.07
N VAL A 33 28.70 26.12 54.75
CA VAL A 33 28.48 25.50 53.42
C VAL A 33 27.19 26.01 52.74
N GLN A 34 26.46 26.95 53.35
CA GLN A 34 25.16 27.40 52.82
C GLN A 34 25.17 28.78 52.15
N GLU A 35 26.32 29.44 51.97
CA GLU A 35 26.33 30.83 51.47
C GLU A 35 27.44 31.15 50.44
N ALA A 36 27.88 30.17 49.63
CA ALA A 36 28.90 30.43 48.60
C ALA A 36 28.78 29.64 47.27
N GLU A 37 27.63 29.03 46.95
CA GLU A 37 27.37 28.46 45.61
C GLU A 37 26.02 28.91 45.02
N GLN A 38 25.48 30.03 45.52
CA GLN A 38 24.29 30.69 44.93
C GLN A 38 24.62 31.64 43.76
N GLN A 39 25.81 31.52 43.15
CA GLN A 39 26.18 32.31 41.97
C GLN A 39 26.91 31.46 40.91
N GLU A 40 26.20 30.47 40.36
CA GLU A 40 26.48 30.00 39.01
C GLU A 40 25.15 29.66 38.32
N GLN A 41 24.36 30.70 38.04
CA GLN A 41 23.37 30.68 36.97
C GLN A 41 24.15 30.62 35.63
N GLN A 42 24.64 29.44 35.29
CA GLN A 42 24.95 29.10 33.89
C GLN A 42 23.69 28.52 33.27
N GLU A 43 23.20 29.20 32.23
CA GLU A 43 22.10 28.76 31.39
C GLU A 43 22.39 27.37 30.82
N GLU A 44 21.77 26.33 31.37
CA GLU A 44 21.63 25.06 30.65
C GLU A 44 20.86 25.34 29.34
N PRO A 45 21.35 24.92 28.17
CA PRO A 45 20.57 25.04 26.96
C PRO A 45 19.37 24.12 27.13
N LYS A 46 18.18 24.69 27.35
CA LYS A 46 16.91 23.95 27.33
C LYS A 46 16.85 23.16 26.03
N ALA A 47 17.14 21.86 26.10
CA ALA A 47 17.04 20.95 24.98
C ALA A 47 15.62 21.10 24.43
N LYS A 48 15.52 21.59 23.18
CA LYS A 48 14.24 21.80 22.52
C LYS A 48 13.51 20.45 22.57
N LYS A 49 12.36 20.40 23.24
CA LYS A 49 11.53 19.20 23.30
C LYS A 49 11.34 18.73 21.84
N PRO A 50 11.55 17.44 21.54
CA PRO A 50 11.34 16.95 20.18
C PRO A 50 9.93 17.36 19.75
N ASP A 51 9.80 17.80 18.50
CA ASP A 51 8.52 18.24 17.96
C ASP A 51 7.44 17.20 18.30
N ALA A 52 6.23 17.65 18.69
CA ALA A 52 5.17 16.75 19.14
C ALA A 52 4.83 15.65 18.11
N TRP A 53 5.13 15.91 16.83
CA TRP A 53 5.07 14.93 15.75
C TRP A 53 6.18 13.86 15.79
N VAL A 54 7.42 14.24 16.10
CA VAL A 54 8.57 13.33 16.23
C VAL A 54 8.35 12.36 17.39
N GLN A 55 7.85 12.85 18.54
CA GLN A 55 7.55 11.97 19.68
C GLN A 55 6.46 10.95 19.35
N LYS A 56 5.36 11.39 18.70
CA LYS A 56 4.31 10.48 18.22
C LYS A 56 4.82 9.43 17.24
N ARG A 57 5.75 9.81 16.37
CA ARG A 57 6.38 8.89 15.41
C ARG A 57 7.26 7.85 16.12
N ILE A 58 8.01 8.26 17.13
CA ILE A 58 8.82 7.35 17.96
C ILE A 58 7.91 6.40 18.75
N ASP A 59 6.82 6.89 19.32
CA ASP A 59 5.86 6.06 20.06
C ASP A 59 5.19 5.03 19.13
N GLN A 60 4.82 5.44 17.91
CA GLN A 60 4.28 4.55 16.87
C GLN A 60 5.30 3.47 16.47
N LEU A 61 6.54 3.86 16.14
CA LEU A 61 7.58 2.92 15.73
C LEU A 61 7.96 1.96 16.85
N THR A 62 7.99 2.45 18.08
CA THR A 62 8.21 1.64 19.28
C THR A 62 7.10 0.59 19.42
N ARG A 63 5.84 1.00 19.28
CA ARG A 63 4.69 0.10 19.31
C ARG A 63 4.74 -0.95 18.20
N GLU A 64 4.98 -0.54 16.96
CA GLU A 64 5.11 -1.46 15.81
C GLU A 64 6.24 -2.47 16.03
N LYS A 65 7.39 -2.03 16.54
CA LYS A 65 8.51 -2.92 16.87
C LYS A 65 8.15 -3.96 17.93
N TYR A 66 7.43 -3.56 18.98
CA TYR A 66 6.99 -4.49 20.02
C TYR A 66 5.88 -5.42 19.54
N GLU A 67 4.99 -4.95 18.67
CA GLU A 67 3.96 -5.77 18.01
C GLU A 67 4.60 -6.83 17.11
N GLU A 68 5.54 -6.45 16.26
CA GLU A 68 6.30 -7.38 15.42
C GLU A 68 7.12 -8.35 16.26
N ARG A 69 7.82 -7.87 17.30
CA ARG A 69 8.56 -8.75 18.21
C ARG A 69 7.63 -9.79 18.85
N ARG A 70 6.49 -9.37 19.41
CA ARG A 70 5.50 -10.30 19.98
C ARG A 70 4.97 -11.28 18.94
N ARG A 71 4.77 -10.85 17.70
CA ARG A 71 4.34 -11.70 16.60
C ARG A 71 5.39 -12.75 16.25
N THR A 72 6.65 -12.34 16.15
CA THR A 72 7.77 -13.25 15.88
C THR A 72 7.98 -14.24 17.02
N GLU A 73 7.90 -13.79 18.27
CA GLU A 73 8.02 -14.65 19.45
C GLU A 73 6.86 -15.65 19.52
N ALA A 74 5.63 -15.23 19.25
CA ALA A 74 4.47 -16.12 19.19
C ALA A 74 4.60 -17.17 18.07
N LEU A 75 5.04 -16.78 16.88
CA LEU A 75 5.29 -17.70 15.77
C LEU A 75 6.43 -18.68 16.07
N GLN A 76 7.48 -18.21 16.75
CA GLN A 76 8.60 -19.06 17.17
C GLN A 76 8.14 -20.09 18.21
N GLN A 77 7.36 -19.66 19.20
CA GLN A 77 6.76 -20.56 20.19
C GLN A 77 5.87 -21.59 19.53
N GLU A 78 5.00 -21.18 18.60
CA GLU A 78 4.13 -22.09 17.86
C GLU A 78 4.95 -23.12 17.06
N ASN A 79 5.99 -22.68 16.34
CA ASN A 79 6.89 -23.58 15.62
C ASN A 79 7.61 -24.55 16.57
N GLU A 80 8.08 -24.08 17.72
CA GLU A 80 8.72 -24.94 18.72
C GLU A 80 7.75 -25.99 19.26
N THR A 81 6.49 -25.62 19.52
CA THR A 81 5.46 -26.57 19.95
C THR A 81 5.20 -27.64 18.88
N TYR A 82 5.11 -27.27 17.61
CA TYR A 82 4.98 -28.24 16.52
C TYR A 82 6.22 -29.15 16.38
N ARG A 83 7.43 -28.59 16.54
CA ARG A 83 8.66 -29.39 16.48
C ARG A 83 8.74 -30.41 17.62
N ARG A 84 8.42 -30.02 18.85
CA ARG A 84 8.32 -30.97 19.98
C ARG A 84 7.27 -32.03 19.73
N LEU A 85 6.16 -31.67 19.10
CA LEU A 85 5.12 -32.64 18.77
C LEU A 85 5.61 -33.68 17.77
N LEU A 86 6.28 -33.24 16.71
CA LEU A 86 6.87 -34.11 15.69
C LEU A 86 7.94 -35.03 16.27
N GLU A 87 8.72 -34.55 17.25
CA GLU A 87 9.71 -35.36 17.97
C GLU A 87 9.04 -36.39 18.88
N ALA A 88 8.07 -35.99 19.70
CA ALA A 88 7.34 -36.91 20.56
C ALA A 88 6.53 -37.96 19.79
N GLN A 89 5.99 -37.59 18.62
CA GLN A 89 5.31 -38.52 17.72
C GLN A 89 6.28 -39.56 17.13
N LYS A 90 7.56 -39.22 16.95
CA LYS A 90 8.61 -40.18 16.53
C LYS A 90 9.03 -41.11 17.67
N ASP A 91 9.05 -40.59 18.89
CA ASP A 91 9.43 -41.35 20.10
C ASP A 91 8.26 -42.17 20.69
N GLY A 92 7.08 -42.10 20.08
CA GLY A 92 5.88 -42.83 20.50
C GLY A 92 5.20 -42.25 21.75
N GLU A 93 5.65 -41.08 22.20
CA GLU A 93 5.13 -40.38 23.37
C GLU A 93 3.96 -39.48 22.95
N LYS A 94 2.79 -39.71 23.55
CA LYS A 94 1.56 -39.00 23.20
C LYS A 94 1.50 -37.68 23.97
N ILE A 95 2.11 -36.62 23.42
CA ILE A 95 1.95 -35.26 23.97
C ILE A 95 0.55 -34.75 23.60
N GLU A 96 -0.27 -34.48 24.61
CA GLU A 96 -1.53 -33.76 24.43
C GLU A 96 -1.22 -32.29 24.15
N LEU A 97 -1.54 -31.81 22.94
CA LEU A 97 -1.41 -30.38 22.63
C LEU A 97 -2.35 -29.59 23.56
N PRO A 98 -1.96 -28.37 23.98
CA PRO A 98 -2.93 -27.32 24.17
C PRO A 98 -3.72 -27.24 22.87
N THR A 99 -4.95 -27.75 22.88
CA THR A 99 -5.81 -27.70 21.71
C THR A 99 -5.85 -26.22 21.36
N GLN A 100 -5.29 -25.84 20.20
CA GLN A 100 -5.53 -24.51 19.63
C GLN A 100 -7.00 -24.25 19.89
N GLN A 101 -7.34 -23.18 20.63
CA GLN A 101 -8.73 -22.85 20.91
C GLN A 101 -9.43 -22.98 19.58
N LYS A 102 -10.16 -24.08 19.39
CA LYS A 102 -10.99 -24.27 18.21
C LYS A 102 -11.84 -23.04 18.30
N SER A 103 -11.70 -22.14 17.33
CA SER A 103 -12.66 -21.08 17.24
C SER A 103 -14.00 -21.80 17.34
N ASP A 104 -14.82 -21.48 18.34
CA ASP A 104 -16.19 -21.96 18.45
C ASP A 104 -17.02 -21.31 17.32
N GLN A 105 -16.43 -21.20 16.13
CA GLN A 105 -17.11 -20.90 14.90
C GLN A 105 -17.94 -22.13 14.58
N ASP A 106 -19.25 -21.97 14.71
CA ASP A 106 -20.23 -22.92 14.26
C ASP A 106 -19.82 -23.48 12.88
N PRO A 107 -19.59 -24.80 12.74
CA PRO A 107 -19.23 -25.42 11.47
C PRO A 107 -20.17 -25.03 10.32
N TYR A 108 -21.43 -24.72 10.63
CA TYR A 108 -22.41 -24.24 9.66
C TYR A 108 -22.12 -22.82 9.17
N GLU A 109 -21.72 -21.91 10.05
CA GLU A 109 -21.33 -20.54 9.68
C GLU A 109 -20.02 -20.53 8.86
N LEU A 110 -19.05 -21.37 9.24
CA LEU A 110 -17.82 -21.53 8.46
C LEU A 110 -18.12 -22.05 7.05
N ALA A 111 -18.97 -23.08 6.92
CA ALA A 111 -19.37 -23.61 5.62
C ALA A 111 -20.08 -22.55 4.74
N LYS A 112 -20.94 -21.71 5.33
CA LYS A 112 -21.56 -20.58 4.60
C LYS A 112 -20.53 -19.56 4.13
N GLN A 113 -19.57 -19.22 4.97
CA GLN A 113 -18.53 -18.25 4.63
C GLN A 113 -17.64 -18.76 3.49
N ILE A 114 -17.20 -20.02 3.57
CA ILE A 114 -16.42 -20.66 2.50
C ILE A 114 -17.20 -20.60 1.19
N ARG A 115 -18.47 -21.03 1.21
CA ARG A 115 -19.32 -21.01 0.02
C ARG A 115 -19.47 -19.60 -0.57
N ARG A 116 -19.71 -18.58 0.27
CA ARG A 116 -19.79 -17.18 -0.18
C ARG A 116 -18.49 -16.73 -0.85
N GLN A 117 -17.34 -17.09 -0.27
CA GLN A 117 -16.03 -16.74 -0.80
C GLN A 117 -15.77 -17.43 -2.15
N GLU A 118 -16.11 -18.71 -2.27
CA GLU A 118 -16.01 -19.46 -3.52
C GLU A 118 -16.91 -18.85 -4.61
N GLU A 119 -18.18 -18.60 -4.30
CA GLU A 119 -19.13 -17.97 -5.23
C GLU A 119 -18.69 -16.56 -5.65
N PHE A 120 -18.06 -15.80 -4.75
CA PHE A 120 -17.47 -14.50 -5.08
C PHE A 120 -16.26 -14.66 -6.02
N ASN A 121 -15.32 -15.55 -5.68
CA ASN A 121 -14.13 -15.80 -6.50
C ASN A 121 -14.51 -16.25 -7.93
N ASP A 122 -15.50 -17.14 -8.05
CA ASP A 122 -16.03 -17.61 -9.33
C ASP A 122 -16.61 -16.47 -10.16
N ARG A 123 -17.39 -15.57 -9.53
CA ARG A 123 -17.93 -14.38 -10.20
C ARG A 123 -16.82 -13.44 -10.67
N CYS A 124 -15.80 -13.19 -9.83
CA CYS A 124 -14.65 -12.38 -10.20
C CYS A 124 -13.88 -12.98 -11.39
N ASN A 125 -13.60 -14.28 -11.35
CA ASN A 125 -12.90 -14.99 -12.43
C ASN A 125 -13.69 -14.90 -13.74
N LYS A 126 -15.00 -15.16 -13.69
CA LYS A 126 -15.87 -15.06 -14.86
C LYS A 126 -15.90 -13.64 -15.43
N ALA A 127 -16.04 -12.62 -14.58
CA ALA A 127 -15.98 -11.22 -15.02
C ALA A 127 -14.62 -10.91 -15.67
N TYR A 128 -13.53 -11.38 -15.07
CA TYR A 128 -12.20 -11.16 -15.61
C TYR A 128 -12.01 -11.81 -16.99
N GLU A 129 -12.41 -13.07 -17.17
CA GLU A 129 -12.36 -13.78 -18.45
C GLU A 129 -13.22 -13.12 -19.54
N GLN A 130 -14.44 -12.71 -19.18
CA GLN A 130 -15.33 -11.97 -20.08
C GLN A 130 -14.71 -10.63 -20.50
N GLY A 131 -14.08 -9.93 -19.55
CA GLY A 131 -13.36 -8.68 -19.80
C GLY A 131 -12.24 -8.86 -20.82
N LYS A 132 -11.38 -9.87 -20.64
CA LYS A 132 -10.30 -10.18 -21.60
C LYS A 132 -10.80 -10.57 -22.98
N THR A 133 -11.98 -11.19 -23.04
CA THR A 133 -12.60 -11.58 -24.31
C THR A 133 -13.19 -10.37 -25.04
N GLU A 134 -13.79 -9.43 -24.32
CA GLU A 134 -14.47 -8.26 -24.91
C GLU A 134 -13.55 -7.06 -25.13
N PHE A 135 -12.53 -6.87 -24.29
CA PHE A 135 -11.62 -5.72 -24.30
C PHE A 135 -10.15 -6.19 -24.35
N ALA A 136 -9.41 -5.77 -25.39
CA ALA A 136 -8.03 -6.21 -25.60
C ALA A 136 -7.05 -5.63 -24.55
N ASP A 137 -7.35 -4.43 -24.04
CA ASP A 137 -6.59 -3.70 -23.03
C ASP A 137 -7.15 -3.92 -21.60
N PHE A 138 -7.97 -4.96 -21.40
CA PHE A 138 -8.63 -5.20 -20.12
C PHE A 138 -7.63 -5.39 -18.97
N ASP A 139 -6.56 -6.14 -19.20
CA ASP A 139 -5.54 -6.39 -18.17
C ASP A 139 -4.90 -5.09 -17.69
N ASP A 140 -4.59 -4.18 -18.61
CA ASP A 140 -3.98 -2.90 -18.28
C ASP A 140 -5.00 -1.95 -17.65
N SER A 141 -6.26 -2.01 -18.07
CA SER A 141 -7.37 -1.30 -17.43
C SER A 141 -7.53 -1.70 -15.96
N ILE A 142 -7.52 -3.01 -15.65
CA ILE A 142 -7.62 -3.49 -14.27
C ILE A 142 -6.39 -3.09 -13.45
N LYS A 143 -5.18 -3.15 -14.00
CA LYS A 143 -3.96 -2.66 -13.32
C LYS A 143 -4.06 -1.16 -13.01
N ASN A 144 -4.55 -0.36 -13.96
CA ASN A 144 -4.74 1.08 -13.76
C ASN A 144 -5.77 1.36 -12.66
N LEU A 145 -6.83 0.56 -12.57
CA LEU A 145 -7.81 0.69 -11.50
C LEU A 145 -7.19 0.37 -10.12
N GLN A 146 -6.23 -0.57 -10.05
CA GLN A 146 -5.49 -0.87 -8.81
C GLN A 146 -4.59 0.27 -8.34
N LEU A 147 -4.22 1.24 -9.19
CA LEU A 147 -3.48 2.43 -8.76
C LEU A 147 -4.30 3.32 -7.81
N LEU A 148 -5.63 3.19 -7.80
CA LEU A 148 -6.51 3.87 -6.84
C LEU A 148 -6.37 3.31 -5.41
N GLY A 149 -5.60 2.23 -5.24
CA GLY A 149 -5.39 1.55 -3.97
C GLY A 149 -6.24 0.28 -3.85
N GLN A 150 -6.39 -0.19 -2.61
CA GLN A 150 -7.16 -1.40 -2.34
C GLN A 150 -8.66 -1.12 -2.53
N ILE A 151 -9.24 -1.71 -3.56
CA ILE A 151 -10.69 -1.66 -3.79
C ILE A 151 -11.36 -2.53 -2.69
N PRO A 152 -12.32 -2.00 -1.93
CA PRO A 152 -13.04 -2.76 -0.92
C PRO A 152 -13.75 -3.99 -1.51
N GLN A 153 -13.75 -5.10 -0.79
CA GLN A 153 -14.41 -6.33 -1.23
C GLN A 153 -15.90 -6.11 -1.47
N ASP A 154 -16.61 -5.45 -0.56
CA ASP A 154 -18.04 -5.16 -0.68
C ASP A 154 -18.38 -4.36 -1.96
N PHE A 155 -17.47 -3.49 -2.42
CA PHE A 155 -17.64 -2.76 -3.67
C PHE A 155 -17.50 -3.69 -4.88
N LEU A 156 -16.52 -4.59 -4.87
CA LEU A 156 -16.36 -5.61 -5.92
C LEU A 156 -17.53 -6.59 -5.91
N GLU A 157 -18.04 -6.98 -4.74
CA GLU A 157 -19.25 -7.80 -4.61
C GLU A 157 -20.43 -7.12 -5.30
N ALA A 158 -20.68 -5.83 -5.02
CA ALA A 158 -21.73 -5.07 -5.69
C ALA A 158 -21.51 -4.98 -7.21
N VAL A 159 -20.28 -4.78 -7.68
CA VAL A 159 -19.99 -4.76 -9.13
C VAL A 159 -20.27 -6.12 -9.78
N THR A 160 -19.86 -7.22 -9.13
CA THR A 160 -20.04 -8.59 -9.65
C THR A 160 -21.48 -9.09 -9.63
N GLU A 161 -22.39 -8.40 -8.94
CA GLU A 161 -23.83 -8.65 -8.98
C GLU A 161 -24.54 -8.03 -10.19
N LEU A 162 -23.88 -7.08 -10.88
CA LEU A 162 -24.45 -6.42 -12.07
C LEU A 162 -24.43 -7.35 -13.29
N GLU A 163 -25.26 -7.03 -14.29
CA GLU A 163 -25.42 -7.87 -15.49
C GLU A 163 -24.13 -8.04 -16.30
N LYS A 164 -23.31 -6.99 -16.39
CA LYS A 164 -22.03 -6.96 -17.13
C LYS A 164 -20.90 -6.40 -16.27
N PRO A 165 -20.42 -7.15 -15.28
CA PRO A 165 -19.47 -6.65 -14.29
C PRO A 165 -18.14 -6.24 -14.93
N HIS A 166 -17.68 -6.97 -15.94
CA HIS A 166 -16.46 -6.67 -16.69
C HIS A 166 -16.53 -5.35 -17.45
N ALA A 167 -17.68 -5.03 -18.04
CA ALA A 167 -17.88 -3.77 -18.74
C ALA A 167 -17.93 -2.58 -17.76
N VAL A 168 -18.48 -2.78 -16.56
CA VAL A 168 -18.47 -1.78 -15.48
C VAL A 168 -17.05 -1.53 -14.98
N LEU A 169 -16.28 -2.59 -14.69
CA LEU A 169 -14.88 -2.49 -14.29
C LEU A 169 -14.04 -1.79 -15.36
N TYR A 170 -14.25 -2.13 -16.63
CA TYR A 170 -13.58 -1.47 -17.75
C TYR A 170 -13.95 0.02 -17.79
N ALA A 171 -15.23 0.38 -17.68
CA ALA A 171 -15.67 1.78 -17.69
C ALA A 171 -15.09 2.59 -16.51
N LEU A 172 -14.97 2.00 -15.32
CA LEU A 172 -14.32 2.61 -14.17
C LEU A 172 -12.82 2.84 -14.42
N ALA A 173 -12.15 1.88 -15.06
CA ALA A 173 -10.73 2.00 -15.39
C ALA A 173 -10.42 3.10 -16.43
N GLN A 174 -11.39 3.42 -17.32
CA GLN A 174 -11.24 4.49 -18.31
C GLN A 174 -11.39 5.90 -17.70
N ASP A 175 -11.94 6.01 -16.49
CA ASP A 175 -12.14 7.27 -15.78
C ASP A 175 -11.80 7.11 -14.29
N LEU A 176 -10.48 7.12 -14.01
CA LEU A 176 -9.94 6.89 -12.66
C LEU A 176 -10.37 7.97 -11.66
N ASP A 177 -10.55 9.22 -12.11
CA ASP A 177 -11.01 10.31 -11.25
C ASP A 177 -12.44 10.07 -10.77
N ASN A 178 -13.33 9.66 -11.68
CA ASN A 178 -14.69 9.31 -11.33
C ASN A 178 -14.75 8.01 -10.53
N ALA A 179 -13.90 7.02 -10.83
CA ALA A 179 -13.81 5.80 -10.03
C ALA A 179 -13.38 6.09 -8.58
N ALA A 180 -12.36 6.94 -8.38
CA ALA A 180 -11.92 7.38 -7.06
C ALA A 180 -13.04 8.13 -6.32
N ARG A 181 -13.75 9.03 -7.01
CA ARG A 181 -14.93 9.71 -6.46
C ARG A 181 -15.97 8.70 -6.02
N ILE A 182 -16.33 7.73 -6.86
CA ILE A 182 -17.33 6.71 -6.53
C ILE A 182 -16.90 5.89 -5.31
N LEU A 183 -15.66 5.43 -5.25
CA LEU A 183 -15.14 4.67 -4.10
C LEU A 183 -15.22 5.45 -2.77
N SER A 184 -15.16 6.79 -2.82
CA SER A 184 -15.31 7.64 -1.64
C SER A 184 -16.77 7.86 -1.18
N LEU A 185 -17.76 7.47 -2.00
CA LEU A 185 -19.18 7.67 -1.67
C LEU A 185 -19.65 6.64 -0.62
N PRO A 186 -20.76 6.92 0.11
CA PRO A 186 -21.43 5.92 0.95
C PRO A 186 -21.98 4.73 0.12
N PRO A 187 -22.12 3.51 0.69
CA PRO A 187 -22.47 2.29 -0.05
C PRO A 187 -23.71 2.39 -0.94
N VAL A 188 -24.80 2.99 -0.45
CA VAL A 188 -26.03 3.15 -1.25
C VAL A 188 -25.81 4.07 -2.45
N GLN A 189 -24.97 5.09 -2.29
CA GLN A 189 -24.65 6.01 -3.39
C GLN A 189 -23.70 5.34 -4.40
N GLN A 190 -22.75 4.52 -3.92
CA GLN A 190 -21.91 3.69 -4.78
C GLN A 190 -22.77 2.80 -5.68
N GLY A 191 -23.71 2.04 -5.11
CA GLY A 191 -24.60 1.17 -5.87
C GLY A 191 -25.40 1.92 -6.96
N ARG A 192 -25.87 3.14 -6.67
CA ARG A 192 -26.57 3.96 -7.67
C ARG A 192 -25.67 4.42 -8.81
N GLU A 193 -24.43 4.77 -8.54
CA GLU A 193 -23.46 5.14 -9.58
C GLU A 193 -23.02 3.94 -10.40
N LEU A 194 -22.79 2.80 -9.74
CA LEU A 194 -22.47 1.53 -10.40
C LEU A 194 -23.58 1.10 -11.36
N GLU A 195 -24.85 1.19 -10.95
CA GLU A 195 -26.00 0.94 -11.83
C GLU A 195 -26.06 1.89 -13.03
N ARG A 196 -25.79 3.19 -12.83
CA ARG A 196 -25.71 4.13 -13.97
C ARG A 196 -24.60 3.75 -14.95
N ILE A 197 -23.45 3.33 -14.44
CA ILE A 197 -22.34 2.86 -15.28
C ILE A 197 -22.75 1.58 -15.99
N ALA A 198 -23.37 0.62 -15.30
CA ALA A 198 -23.84 -0.63 -15.88
C ALA A 198 -24.83 -0.40 -17.02
N LEU A 199 -25.81 0.49 -16.84
CA LEU A 199 -26.77 0.85 -17.90
C LEU A 199 -26.08 1.50 -19.11
N LYS A 200 -25.09 2.36 -18.88
CA LYS A 200 -24.30 2.97 -19.97
C LYS A 200 -23.42 1.93 -20.69
N ALA A 201 -22.79 1.04 -19.94
CA ALA A 201 -21.92 -0.01 -20.48
C ALA A 201 -22.70 -1.11 -21.21
N ALA A 202 -23.94 -1.36 -20.80
CA ALA A 202 -24.86 -2.30 -21.46
C ALA A 202 -25.48 -1.71 -22.74
N ALA A 203 -25.47 -0.38 -22.91
CA ALA A 203 -26.01 0.26 -24.10
C ALA A 203 -25.28 -0.25 -25.36
N PRO A 204 -26.01 -0.66 -26.41
CA PRO A 204 -25.39 -1.18 -27.63
C PRO A 204 -24.47 -0.12 -28.25
N LYS A 205 -23.20 -0.48 -28.48
CA LYS A 205 -22.24 0.37 -29.19
C LYS A 205 -22.85 0.77 -30.54
N ALA A 206 -23.11 2.06 -30.72
CA ALA A 206 -23.71 2.57 -31.95
C ALA A 206 -22.86 2.11 -33.14
N LYS A 207 -23.49 1.42 -34.09
CA LYS A 207 -22.80 1.01 -35.32
C LYS A 207 -22.24 2.26 -35.99
N PRO A 208 -20.98 2.25 -36.48
CA PRO A 208 -20.45 3.38 -37.20
C PRO A 208 -21.36 3.65 -38.40
N VAL A 209 -22.07 4.78 -38.35
CA VAL A 209 -22.91 5.28 -39.43
C VAL A 209 -22.00 5.89 -40.48
N SER A 210 -21.23 5.05 -41.17
CA SER A 210 -20.74 5.29 -42.53
C SER A 210 -19.90 4.11 -43.01
N LYS A 211 -20.33 3.46 -44.10
CA LYS A 211 -19.46 2.70 -45.02
C LYS A 211 -19.00 3.58 -46.19
N ALA A 212 -19.11 4.90 -46.07
CA ALA A 212 -18.67 5.80 -47.13
C ALA A 212 -17.13 5.71 -47.23
N PRO A 213 -16.58 5.55 -48.44
CA PRO A 213 -15.16 5.73 -48.68
C PRO A 213 -14.73 7.09 -48.11
N ALA A 214 -13.50 7.15 -47.59
CA ALA A 214 -12.92 8.43 -47.19
C ALA A 214 -13.06 9.44 -48.34
N PRO A 215 -13.38 10.72 -48.07
CA PRO A 215 -13.36 11.76 -49.09
C PRO A 215 -12.04 11.69 -49.86
N ILE A 216 -12.11 11.63 -51.19
CA ILE A 216 -10.94 11.75 -52.05
C ILE A 216 -10.13 12.97 -51.61
N ALA A 217 -8.83 12.77 -51.39
CA ALA A 217 -7.93 13.87 -51.10
C ALA A 217 -8.07 14.91 -52.23
N PRO A 218 -8.17 16.23 -51.93
CA PRO A 218 -8.13 17.24 -52.95
C PRO A 218 -6.86 17.05 -53.78
N ILE A 219 -7.01 16.97 -55.10
CA ILE A 219 -5.87 17.06 -56.00
C ILE A 219 -5.25 18.44 -55.77
N ASP A 220 -4.09 18.44 -55.12
CA ASP A 220 -3.21 19.60 -55.04
C ASP A 220 -2.47 19.69 -56.38
N GLY A 221 -3.24 20.03 -57.40
CA GLY A 221 -2.81 20.18 -58.78
C GLY A 221 -3.22 21.56 -59.25
N SER A 222 -2.51 22.59 -58.78
CA SER A 222 -2.56 23.89 -59.42
C SER A 222 -2.05 23.70 -60.86
N PRO A 223 -2.87 23.87 -61.91
CA PRO A 223 -2.34 23.92 -63.24
C PRO A 223 -1.42 25.13 -63.31
N SER A 224 -0.14 24.92 -63.66
CA SER A 224 0.72 26.01 -64.12
C SER A 224 0.10 26.51 -65.43
N VAL A 225 -0.83 27.44 -65.32
CA VAL A 225 -1.37 28.16 -66.46
C VAL A 225 -0.25 29.09 -66.91
N GLU A 226 0.43 28.67 -67.97
CA GLU A 226 1.35 29.53 -68.70
C GLU A 226 0.53 30.74 -69.21
N ALA A 227 0.75 31.88 -68.58
CA ALA A 227 -0.07 33.06 -68.78
C ALA A 227 0.07 33.58 -70.22
N ASP A 228 -1.04 33.67 -70.94
CA ASP A 228 -1.12 34.17 -72.33
C ASP A 228 -0.65 35.65 -72.40
N PRO A 229 0.51 35.95 -73.04
CA PRO A 229 1.09 37.30 -73.09
C PRO A 229 0.20 38.33 -73.78
N THR A 230 -0.82 37.90 -74.52
CA THR A 230 -1.73 38.78 -75.26
C THR A 230 -2.90 39.31 -74.41
N LYS A 231 -3.09 38.77 -73.20
CA LYS A 231 -4.22 39.10 -72.32
C LYS A 231 -3.83 39.73 -70.99
N MET A 232 -2.53 39.97 -70.77
CA MET A 232 -2.03 40.58 -69.54
C MET A 232 -1.87 42.10 -69.68
N SER A 233 -2.06 42.82 -68.57
CA SER A 233 -1.77 44.26 -68.51
C SER A 233 -0.26 44.53 -68.66
N MET A 234 0.13 45.75 -69.04
CA MET A 234 1.53 46.11 -69.25
C MET A 234 2.41 45.83 -68.02
N ASP A 235 1.91 46.12 -66.82
CA ASP A 235 2.63 45.87 -65.56
C ASP A 235 2.83 44.37 -65.27
N GLN A 236 1.88 43.54 -65.70
CA GLN A 236 1.99 42.08 -65.57
C GLN A 236 2.94 41.51 -66.63
N TRP A 237 3.00 42.10 -67.82
CA TRP A 237 3.91 41.71 -68.89
C TRP A 237 5.37 41.97 -68.54
N VAL A 238 5.67 43.13 -67.94
CA VAL A 238 7.03 43.47 -67.51
C VAL A 238 7.53 42.44 -66.49
N LYS A 239 6.73 42.12 -65.47
CA LYS A 239 7.09 41.12 -64.44
C LYS A 239 7.25 39.71 -65.01
N TRP A 240 6.38 39.31 -65.93
CA TRP A 240 6.51 38.04 -66.64
C TRP A 240 7.82 37.99 -67.44
N ARG A 241 8.18 39.07 -68.14
CA ARG A 241 9.42 39.13 -68.92
C ARG A 241 10.68 39.21 -68.07
N GLU A 242 10.65 39.90 -66.94
CA GLU A 242 11.72 39.91 -65.95
C GLU A 242 11.98 38.50 -65.40
N SER A 243 10.91 37.73 -65.12
CA SER A 243 11.03 36.35 -64.67
C SER A 243 11.66 35.41 -65.71
N GLN A 244 11.45 35.68 -67.01
CA GLN A 244 12.06 34.94 -68.11
C GLN A 244 13.56 35.28 -68.31
N LEU A 245 13.94 36.54 -68.07
CA LEU A 245 15.34 36.97 -68.14
C LEU A 245 16.18 36.46 -66.95
N ALA A 246 15.57 36.34 -65.77
CA ALA A 246 16.24 35.81 -64.57
C ALA A 246 16.50 34.29 -64.63
N GLN A 247 15.84 33.57 -65.55
CA GLN A 247 16.04 32.13 -65.77
C GLN A 247 17.07 31.82 -66.87
N ARG A 248 17.77 32.82 -67.41
CA ARG A 248 18.79 32.68 -68.46
C ARG A 248 20.17 33.08 -67.97
#